data_AF-C2Y076-F1
#
_entry.id   AF-C2Y076-F1
#
_cell.length_a   1.000
_cell.length_b   1.000
_cell.length_c   1.000
_cell.angle_alpha   90.00
_cell.angle_beta   90.00
_cell.angle_gamma   90.00
#
_symmetry.space_group_name_H-M   'P 1'
#
loop_
_entity.id
_entity.type
_entity.pdbx_description
1 polymer ?
#
loop_
_entity_poly.entity_id
_entity_poly.type
_entity_poly.pdbx_seq_one_letter_code
_entity_poly.pdbx_strand_id
1 'polypeptide(L)' 'MEKGWLSGKSAMALGLFVLFFGINQFFLELSTARIIVGVLFILLGSASTFNGFRQYKHFLPLAVKEAESYKTT' A
#
# COMPACT_ATOMS: atom_id res chain seq x y z
N MET A 1 -16.84 6.69 6.52
CA MET A 1 -16.65 5.74 5.40
C MET A 1 -15.58 6.23 4.42
N GLU A 2 -15.66 7.45 3.89
CA GLU A 2 -14.62 8.04 3.01
C GLU A 2 -13.20 7.99 3.60
N LYS A 3 -13.04 8.29 4.90
CA LYS A 3 -11.75 8.22 5.61
C LYS A 3 -11.12 6.82 5.58
N GLY A 4 -11.93 5.75 5.61
CA GLY A 4 -11.43 4.36 5.57
C GLY A 4 -10.94 3.97 4.18
N TRP A 5 -11.68 4.37 3.14
CA TRP A 5 -11.28 4.13 1.75
C TRP A 5 -10.05 4.94 1.35
N LEU A 6 -9.98 6.22 1.76
CA LEU A 6 -8.79 7.06 1.58
C LEU A 6 -7.59 6.51 2.36
N SER A 7 -7.80 6.10 3.62
CA SER A 7 -6.73 5.49 4.44
C SER A 7 -6.18 4.22 3.80
N GLY A 8 -7.03 3.34 3.27
CA GLY A 8 -6.61 2.12 2.56
C GLY A 8 -5.80 2.41 1.29
N LYS A 9 -6.22 3.38 0.47
CA LYS A 9 -5.48 3.80 -0.73
C LYS A 9 -4.15 4.47 -0.38
N SER A 10 -4.14 5.34 0.64
CA SER A 10 -2.93 6.01 1.12
C SER A 10 -1.92 5.03 1.71
N ALA A 11 -2.37 4.04 2.51
CA ALA A 11 -1.51 3.00 3.05
C ALA A 11 -0.90 2.13 1.95
N MET A 12 -1.67 1.83 0.90
CA MET A 12 -1.19 1.09 -0.25
C MET A 12 -0.16 1.89 -1.07
N ALA A 13 -0.43 3.17 -1.32
CA ALA A 13 0.51 4.07 -2.01
C ALA A 13 1.82 4.24 -1.22
N LEU A 14 1.73 4.39 0.11
CA LEU A 14 2.89 4.45 0.99
C LEU A 14 3.69 3.15 0.96
N GLY A 15 3.02 1.99 1.06
CA GLY A 15 3.68 0.69 0.97
C GLY A 15 4.42 0.50 -0.35
N LEU A 16 3.81 0.92 -1.45
CA LEU A 16 4.39 0.82 -2.78
C LEU A 16 5.59 1.76 -2.95
N PHE A 17 5.51 2.98 -2.41
CA PHE A 17 6.63 3.91 -2.36
C PHE A 17 7.82 3.32 -1.59
N VAL A 18 7.58 2.78 -0.39
CA VAL A 18 8.63 2.18 0.46
C VAL A 18 9.26 0.95 -0.22
N LEU A 19 8.43 0.12 -0.87
CA LEU A 19 8.90 -1.03 -1.65
C LEU A 19 9.88 -0.59 -2.76
N PHE A 20 9.44 0.33 -3.63
CA PHE A 20 10.27 0.80 -4.74
C PHE A 20 11.51 1.55 -4.27
N PHE A 21 11.41 2.32 -3.18
CA PHE A 21 12.57 2.95 -2.57
C PHE A 21 13.58 1.92 -2.04
N GLY A 22 13.11 0.84 -1.41
CA GLY A 22 13.95 -0.27 -0.98
C GLY A 22 14.67 -0.97 -2.14
N ILE A 23 13.95 -1.22 -3.25
CA ILE A 23 14.51 -1.78 -4.49
C ILE A 23 15.55 -0.83 -5.10
N ASN A 24 15.27 0.47 -5.14
CA ASN A 24 16.17 1.48 -5.69
C ASN A 24 17.52 1.54 -4.95
N GLN A 25 17.53 1.21 -3.66
CA GLN A 25 18.76 1.21 -2.85
C GLN A 25 19.84 0.24 -3.37
N PHE A 26 19.45 -0.81 -4.10
CA PHE A 26 20.37 -1.80 -4.69
C PHE A 26 21.03 -1.33 -6.00
N PHE A 27 20.50 -0.29 -6.64
CA PHE A 27 21.06 0.29 -7.87
C PHE A 27 22.09 1.39 -7.59
N LEU A 28 22.15 1.88 -6.35
CA LEU A 28 23.17 2.81 -5.87
C LEU A 28 24.37 2.03 -5.31
N GLU A 29 25.39 2.77 -4.88
CA GLU A 29 26.61 2.22 -4.29
C GLU A 29 26.33 1.16 -3.21
N LEU A 30 26.81 -0.06 -3.45
CA LEU A 30 26.52 -1.24 -2.63
C LEU A 30 27.34 -1.20 -1.33
N SER A 31 26.78 -0.56 -0.32
CA SER A 31 27.24 -0.66 1.06
C SER A 31 26.42 -1.70 1.82
N THR A 32 27.05 -2.43 2.74
CA THR A 32 26.39 -3.41 3.62
C THR A 32 25.17 -2.80 4.33
N ALA A 33 25.28 -1.54 4.79
CA ALA A 33 24.18 -0.84 5.43
C ALA A 33 23.00 -0.60 4.48
N ARG A 34 23.27 -0.22 3.23
CA ARG A 34 22.23 -0.01 2.20
C ARG A 34 21.50 -1.30 1.88
N ILE A 35 22.22 -2.41 1.75
CA ILE A 35 21.62 -3.73 1.48
C ILE A 35 20.65 -4.11 2.60
N ILE A 36 21.07 -3.96 3.87
CA ILE A 36 20.22 -4.29 5.03
C ILE A 36 18.96 -3.41 5.05
N VAL A 37 19.11 -2.10 4.90
CA VAL A 37 17.97 -1.17 4.88
C VAL A 37 17.05 -1.44 3.69
N GLY A 38 17.62 -1.74 2.52
CA GLY A 38 16.87 -2.09 1.31
C GLY A 38 16.00 -3.33 1.52
N VAL A 39 16.56 -4.40 2.10
CA VAL A 39 15.79 -5.62 2.43
C VAL A 39 14.66 -5.31 3.41
N LEU A 40 14.92 -4.54 4.47
CA LEU A 40 13.87 -4.17 5.44
C LEU A 40 12.75 -3.38 4.78
N PHE A 41 13.08 -2.41 3.92
CA PHE A 41 12.10 -1.61 3.21
C PHE A 41 11.31 -2.42 2.18
N ILE A 42 11.93 -3.39 1.51
CA ILE A 42 11.20 -4.31 0.64
C ILE A 42 10.20 -5.14 1.45
N LEU A 43 10.60 -5.70 2.60
CA LEU A 43 9.71 -6.51 3.44
C LEU A 43 8.53 -5.70 3.98
N LEU A 44 8.80 -4.52 4.56
CA LEU A 44 7.79 -3.65 5.14
C LEU A 44 6.88 -3.03 4.07
N GLY A 45 7.45 -2.61 2.94
CA GLY A 45 6.71 -2.07 1.80
C GLY A 45 5.80 -3.12 1.17
N SER A 46 6.28 -4.36 1.02
CA SER A 46 5.47 -5.49 0.53
C SER A 46 4.29 -5.77 1.45
N ALA A 47 4.53 -5.88 2.76
CA ALA A 47 3.49 -6.14 3.74
C ALA A 47 2.42 -5.05 3.77
N SER A 48 2.82 -3.77 3.76
CA SER A 48 1.90 -2.64 3.71
C SER A 48 1.10 -2.58 2.41
N THR A 49 1.74 -2.85 1.27
CA THR A 49 1.05 -2.90 -0.04
C THR A 49 0.03 -4.03 -0.07
N PHE A 50 0.40 -5.23 0.41
CA PHE A 50 -0.51 -6.37 0.49
C PHE A 50 -1.70 -6.12 1.42
N ASN A 51 -1.47 -5.54 2.59
CA ASN A 51 -2.54 -5.19 3.52
C ASN A 51 -3.47 -4.11 2.94
N GLY A 52 -2.91 -3.11 2.24
CA GLY A 52 -3.69 -2.11 1.50
C GLY A 52 -4.53 -2.74 0.39
N PHE A 53 -3.94 -3.67 -0.39
CA PHE A 53 -4.63 -4.38 -1.46
C PHE A 53 -5.74 -5.31 -0.95
N ARG A 54 -5.50 -6.01 0.18
CA ARG A 54 -6.49 -6.87 0.82
C ARG A 54 -7.66 -6.07 1.38
N GLN A 55 -7.40 -4.92 2.00
CA GLN A 55 -8.45 -3.99 2.43
C GLN A 55 -9.24 -3.48 1.23
N TYR A 56 -8.58 -3.05 0.16
CA TYR A 56 -9.26 -2.61 -1.05
C TYR A 56 -10.20 -3.69 -1.61
N LYS A 57 -9.74 -4.93 -1.68
CA LYS A 57 -10.55 -6.06 -2.18
C LYS A 57 -11.76 -6.39 -1.28
N HIS A 58 -11.63 -6.23 0.04
CA HIS A 58 -12.73 -6.48 0.98
C HIS A 58 -13.74 -5.33 1.02
N PHE A 59 -13.29 -4.08 0.87
CA PHE A 59 -14.15 -2.90 0.86
C PHE A 59 -14.81 -2.63 -0.50
N LEU A 60 -14.31 -3.17 -1.60
CA LEU A 60 -14.92 -3.04 -2.94
C LEU A 60 -16.42 -3.42 -3.01
N PRO A 61 -16.86 -4.62 -2.58
CA PRO A 61 -18.28 -5.00 -2.66
C PRO A 61 -19.16 -4.20 -1.70
N LEU A 62 -18.62 -3.73 -0.58
CA LEU A 62 -19.31 -2.88 0.38
C LEU A 62 -19.46 -1.44 -0.15
N ALA A 63 -18.41 -0.88 -0.75
CA ALA A 63 -18.42 0.44 -1.36
C ALA A 63 -19.35 0.52 -2.58
N VAL A 64 -19.47 -0.56 -3.36
CA VAL A 64 -20.40 -0.65 -4.49
C VAL A 64 -21.86 -0.65 -3.99
N LYS A 65 -22.18 -1.43 -2.95
CA LYS A 65 -23.52 -1.44 -2.33
C LYS A 65 -23.90 -0.08 -1.73
N GLU A 66 -22.94 0.65 -1.15
CA GLU A 66 -23.18 1.98 -0.60
C GLU A 66 -23.34 3.05 -1.69
N ALA A 67 -22.58 2.97 -2.78
CA ALA A 67 -22.74 3.86 -3.93
C ALA A 67 -24.11 3.68 -4.62
N GLU A 68 -24.64 2.45 -4.67
CA GLU A 68 -26.00 2.19 -5.16
C GLU A 68 -27.08 2.75 -4.24
N SER A 69 -26.90 2.63 -2.91
CA SER A 69 -27.86 3.17 -1.94
C SER A 69 -27.94 4.70 -1.99
N TYR A 70 -26.82 5.39 -2.21
CA TYR A 70 -26.79 6.86 -2.33
C TYR A 70 -27.40 7.38 -3.64
N LYS A 71 -27.41 6.56 -4.72
CA LYS A 71 -28.02 6.93 -6.00
C LYS A 71 -29.55 6.84 -6.04
N THR A 72 -30.16 6.27 -4.99
CA THR A 72 -31.61 5.96 -4.95
C THR A 72 -32.39 6.89 -4.01
N THR A 73 -31.74 7.93 -3.46
CA THR A 73 -32.37 9.05 -2.72
C THR A 73 -32.26 10.31 -3.55
#